data_AF-A0A938XVD3-F1
#
_entry.id   AF-A0A938XVD3-F1
#
_cell.length_a   1.000
_cell.length_b   1.000
_cell.length_c   1.000
_cell.angle_alpha   90.00
_cell.angle_beta   90.00
_cell.angle_gamma   90.00
#
_symmetry.space_group_name_H-M   'P 1'
#
loop_
_entity.id
_entity.type
_entity.pdbx_description
1 polymer ?
#
loop_
_entity_poly.entity_id
_entity_poly.type
_entity_poly.pdbx_seq_one_letter_code
_entity_poly.pdbx_strand_id
1 'polypeptide(L)'
;MNWKEIERVDDGFSGKKKSMKVPRQWVYEHYYEIFNLLFRIENALRILVYIVLKEKFQGGWDDIQITSDDNQQGTISSIAKRRMNQDEDFGYLGYSVTCPIMYLTSGELIGIIISDSYWEHFNDYFNCKRKLVKTKLDEISNVRNALAHFRPLKKEDVELVKQNASHILNSVEDGLMNIFKINDIVPTNTEEEWYSSLNNLESEYCDLSFKQSPNKEWIKININYCCPIINNKKNFIGN
;
A
#
# COMPACT_ATOMS: atom_id res chain seq x y z
N MET A 1 8.85 -14.32 -26.46
CA MET A 1 9.48 -13.62 -27.60
C MET A 1 10.60 -14.50 -28.12
N ASN A 2 10.45 -15.06 -29.32
CA ASN A 2 11.45 -15.94 -29.92
C ASN A 2 12.21 -15.13 -31.00
N TRP A 3 13.40 -14.62 -30.65
CA TRP A 3 14.18 -13.74 -31.53
C TRP A 3 14.61 -14.38 -32.86
N LYS A 4 14.38 -15.68 -33.04
CA LYS A 4 14.59 -16.42 -34.28
C LYS A 4 13.49 -16.21 -35.33
N GLU A 5 12.34 -15.63 -34.95
CA GLU A 5 11.18 -15.33 -35.83
C GLU A 5 11.37 -14.06 -36.69
N ILE A 6 12.62 -13.73 -37.05
CA ILE A 6 12.89 -12.75 -38.11
C ILE A 6 12.63 -13.45 -39.46
N GLU A 7 11.39 -13.39 -39.92
CA GLU A 7 11.02 -13.81 -41.28
C GLU A 7 11.89 -13.07 -42.30
N ARG A 8 12.70 -13.84 -43.04
CA ARG A 8 13.39 -13.35 -44.23
C ARG A 8 12.43 -13.43 -45.40
N VAL A 9 11.89 -12.30 -45.82
CA VAL A 9 11.16 -12.20 -47.08
C VAL A 9 12.19 -11.96 -48.19
N ASP A 10 12.52 -13.01 -48.93
CA ASP A 10 13.26 -12.90 -50.18
C ASP A 10 12.27 -12.54 -51.30
N ASP A 11 12.02 -11.23 -51.48
CA ASP A 11 11.30 -10.72 -52.64
C ASP A 11 12.11 -11.08 -53.91
N GLY A 12 11.68 -12.11 -54.62
CA GLY A 12 12.44 -12.79 -55.69
C GLY A 12 12.73 -11.99 -56.97
N PHE A 13 12.61 -10.66 -56.95
CA PHE A 13 12.87 -9.77 -58.08
C PHE A 13 13.70 -8.53 -57.67
N SER A 14 14.89 -8.43 -58.25
CA SER A 14 15.88 -7.33 -58.12
C SER A 14 16.58 -7.19 -56.76
N GLY A 15 17.89 -6.92 -56.79
CA GLY A 15 18.75 -6.82 -55.60
C GLY A 15 18.56 -5.53 -54.79
N LYS A 16 17.39 -5.37 -54.15
CA LYS A 16 17.14 -4.31 -53.15
C LYS A 16 17.25 -4.84 -51.72
N LYS A 17 17.30 -3.92 -50.75
CA LYS A 17 17.64 -4.22 -49.34
C LYS A 17 16.69 -5.26 -48.74
N LYS A 18 17.27 -6.31 -48.14
CA LYS A 18 16.57 -7.29 -47.28
C LYS A 18 15.68 -6.56 -46.27
N SER A 19 14.37 -6.74 -46.35
CA SER A 19 13.43 -6.21 -45.36
C SER A 19 13.36 -7.12 -44.15
N MET A 20 13.61 -6.59 -42.95
CA MET A 20 13.28 -7.28 -41.71
C MET A 20 11.85 -6.94 -41.30
N LYS A 21 10.97 -7.96 -41.20
CA LYS A 21 9.69 -7.80 -40.52
C LYS A 21 9.90 -7.66 -39.01
N VAL A 22 10.06 -6.42 -38.57
CA VAL A 22 9.88 -6.05 -37.16
C VAL A 22 8.42 -6.36 -36.77
N PRO A 23 8.14 -7.13 -35.70
CA PRO A 23 6.78 -7.36 -35.24
C PRO A 23 6.05 -6.03 -34.98
N ARG A 24 4.74 -5.95 -35.26
CA ARG A 24 3.97 -4.71 -35.05
C ARG A 24 3.40 -4.53 -33.65
N GLN A 25 3.37 -5.59 -32.84
CA GLN A 25 2.91 -5.58 -31.45
C GLN A 25 4.05 -6.05 -30.55
N TRP A 26 4.73 -5.09 -29.91
CA TRP A 26 5.78 -5.35 -28.91
C TRP A 26 5.22 -5.34 -27.48
N VAL A 27 4.09 -4.67 -27.28
CA VAL A 27 3.30 -4.64 -26.06
C VAL A 27 1.89 -5.10 -26.44
N TYR A 28 1.34 -6.04 -25.68
CA TYR A 28 -0.03 -6.52 -25.84
C TYR A 28 -0.95 -5.87 -24.81
N GLU A 29 -2.25 -5.80 -25.08
CA GLU A 29 -3.26 -5.17 -24.20
C GLU A 29 -3.18 -5.67 -22.74
N HIS A 30 -2.92 -6.97 -22.55
CA HIS A 30 -2.81 -7.59 -21.23
C HIS A 30 -1.63 -7.07 -20.38
N TYR A 31 -0.62 -6.42 -20.98
CA TYR A 31 0.44 -5.73 -20.23
C TYR A 31 -0.09 -4.49 -19.48
N TYR A 32 -1.04 -3.76 -20.08
CA TYR A 32 -1.65 -2.60 -19.43
C TYR A 32 -2.58 -3.02 -18.30
N GLU A 33 -3.34 -4.11 -18.50
CA GLU A 33 -4.19 -4.72 -17.48
C GLU A 33 -3.37 -5.22 -16.27
N ILE A 34 -2.29 -5.99 -16.53
CA ILE A 34 -1.46 -6.55 -15.47
C ILE A 34 -0.68 -5.46 -14.70
N PHE A 35 -0.23 -4.40 -15.38
CA PHE A 35 0.37 -3.22 -14.73
C PHE A 35 -0.62 -2.55 -13.76
N ASN A 36 -1.86 -2.33 -14.20
CA ASN A 36 -2.91 -1.72 -13.36
C ASN A 36 -3.27 -2.60 -12.15
N LEU A 37 -3.35 -3.93 -12.33
CA LEU A 37 -3.59 -4.88 -11.25
C LEU A 37 -2.45 -4.85 -10.22
N LEU A 38 -1.20 -5.02 -10.68
CA LEU A 38 -0.02 -5.02 -9.82
C LEU A 38 0.14 -3.72 -9.04
N PHE A 39 -0.06 -2.56 -9.70
CA PHE A 39 -0.02 -1.25 -9.04
C PHE A 39 -1.08 -1.12 -7.93
N ARG A 40 -2.30 -1.63 -8.14
CA ARG A 40 -3.36 -1.62 -7.10
C ARG A 40 -3.00 -2.56 -5.94
N ILE A 41 -2.51 -3.77 -6.25
CA ILE A 41 -2.13 -4.77 -5.25
C ILE A 41 -1.00 -4.23 -4.35
N GLU A 42 0.09 -3.72 -4.93
CA GLU A 42 1.24 -3.27 -4.12
C GLU A 42 0.88 -2.05 -3.25
N ASN A 43 0.02 -1.14 -3.73
CA ASN A 43 -0.44 -0.02 -2.92
C ASN A 43 -1.46 -0.41 -1.84
N ALA A 44 -2.30 -1.42 -2.08
CA ALA A 44 -3.13 -2.01 -1.02
C ALA A 44 -2.25 -2.65 0.08
N LEU A 45 -1.16 -3.33 -0.30
CA LEU A 45 -0.18 -3.86 0.64
C LEU A 45 0.57 -2.74 1.40
N ARG A 46 0.97 -1.64 0.73
CA ARG A 46 1.53 -0.45 1.42
C ARG A 46 0.57 0.11 2.46
N ILE A 47 -0.71 0.24 2.13
CA ILE A 47 -1.74 0.77 3.04
C ILE A 47 -1.94 -0.17 4.24
N LEU A 48 -2.08 -1.48 4.00
CA LEU A 48 -2.19 -2.48 5.07
C LEU A 48 -0.97 -2.46 6.01
N VAL A 49 0.24 -2.55 5.45
CA VAL A 49 1.48 -2.55 6.24
C VAL A 49 1.64 -1.24 7.01
N TYR A 50 1.37 -0.09 6.38
CA TYR A 50 1.40 1.18 7.08
C TYR A 50 0.42 1.22 8.25
N ILE A 51 -0.85 0.86 8.04
CA ILE A 51 -1.87 0.93 9.09
C ILE A 51 -1.55 -0.01 10.25
N VAL A 52 -1.25 -1.29 9.98
CA VAL A 52 -0.95 -2.28 11.02
C VAL A 52 0.28 -1.89 11.84
N LEU A 53 1.37 -1.49 11.18
CA LEU A 53 2.59 -1.08 11.90
C LEU A 53 2.38 0.24 12.66
N LYS A 54 1.60 1.18 12.12
CA LYS A 54 1.30 2.45 12.78
C LYS A 54 0.36 2.29 13.98
N GLU A 55 -0.55 1.33 13.93
CA GLU A 55 -1.41 0.94 15.05
C GLU A 55 -0.58 0.32 16.20
N LYS A 56 0.20 -0.74 15.90
CA LYS A 56 0.92 -1.50 16.94
C LYS A 56 2.16 -0.80 17.49
N PHE A 57 2.90 -0.04 16.67
CA PHE A 57 4.19 0.57 17.04
C PHE A 57 4.20 2.11 17.05
N GLN A 58 3.08 2.76 16.73
CA GLN A 58 2.83 4.20 16.89
C GLN A 58 3.95 5.11 16.35
N GLY A 59 4.82 5.61 17.23
CA GLY A 59 5.96 6.47 16.87
C GLY A 59 7.07 5.72 16.15
N GLY A 60 7.44 4.53 16.63
CA GLY A 60 8.60 3.74 16.16
C GLY A 60 8.31 2.77 15.00
N TRP A 61 7.15 2.92 14.35
CA TRP A 61 6.72 2.06 13.22
C TRP A 61 7.74 2.01 12.05
N ASP A 62 8.54 3.06 11.82
CA ASP A 62 9.59 3.08 10.79
C ASP A 62 10.98 2.66 11.30
N ASP A 63 11.17 2.50 12.61
CA ASP A 63 12.38 1.90 13.20
C ASP A 63 12.34 0.35 13.23
N ILE A 64 11.28 -0.23 12.67
CA ILE A 64 11.09 -1.68 12.53
C ILE A 64 12.13 -2.28 11.59
N GLN A 65 12.79 -3.34 12.05
CA GLN A 65 13.85 -4.04 11.31
C GLN A 65 13.26 -4.89 10.19
N ILE A 66 13.78 -4.70 8.98
CA ILE A 66 13.42 -5.46 7.79
C ILE A 66 14.68 -5.96 7.07
N THR A 67 14.53 -7.02 6.29
CA THR A 67 15.56 -7.45 5.34
C THR A 67 15.19 -6.92 3.97
N SER A 68 16.05 -6.07 3.39
CA SER A 68 15.89 -5.56 2.02
C SER A 68 16.11 -6.65 0.98
N ASP A 69 15.66 -6.42 -0.26
CA ASP A 69 15.83 -7.37 -1.38
C ASP A 69 17.32 -7.75 -1.62
N ASP A 70 18.27 -6.87 -1.24
CA ASP A 70 19.73 -7.09 -1.29
C ASP A 70 20.27 -7.97 -0.14
N ASN A 71 19.39 -8.58 0.66
CA ASN A 71 19.68 -9.29 1.92
C ASN A 71 20.34 -8.44 3.02
N GLN A 72 20.38 -7.11 2.87
CA GLN A 72 20.88 -6.21 3.91
C GLN A 72 19.78 -5.93 4.92
N GLN A 73 20.10 -6.08 6.21
CA GLN A 73 19.22 -5.70 7.32
C GLN A 73 19.28 -4.20 7.59
N GLY A 74 18.14 -3.60 7.94
CA GLY A 74 18.03 -2.22 8.35
C GLY A 74 16.59 -1.86 8.72
N THR A 75 16.36 -0.67 9.28
CA THR A 75 15.01 -0.19 9.54
C THR A 75 14.32 0.30 8.27
N ILE A 76 12.98 0.30 8.24
CA ILE A 76 12.17 0.93 7.18
C ILE A 76 12.66 2.37 6.92
N SER A 77 12.89 3.13 7.99
CA SER A 77 13.40 4.51 7.95
C SER A 77 14.78 4.58 7.27
N SER A 78 15.70 3.66 7.58
CA SER A 78 17.05 3.64 7.01
C SER A 78 17.08 3.28 5.52
N ILE A 79 16.26 2.32 5.10
CA ILE A 79 16.16 1.87 3.71
C ILE A 79 15.45 2.93 2.86
N ALA A 80 14.41 3.57 3.40
CA ALA A 80 13.76 4.71 2.75
C ALA A 80 14.71 5.89 2.59
N LYS A 81 15.41 6.32 3.66
CA LYS A 81 16.42 7.41 3.60
C LYS A 81 17.50 7.12 2.55
N ARG A 82 17.98 5.89 2.45
CA ARG A 82 18.96 5.50 1.41
C ARG A 82 18.41 5.72 -0.01
N ARG A 83 17.14 5.40 -0.26
CA ARG A 83 16.50 5.58 -1.57
C ARG A 83 16.12 7.04 -1.85
N MET A 84 15.63 7.77 -0.84
CA MET A 84 15.41 9.23 -0.91
C MET A 84 16.69 9.96 -1.35
N ASN A 85 17.83 9.66 -0.74
CA ASN A 85 19.11 10.25 -1.10
C ASN A 85 19.57 9.88 -2.53
N GLN A 86 19.15 8.72 -3.06
CA GLN A 86 19.42 8.32 -4.46
C GLN A 86 18.53 9.05 -5.47
N ASP A 87 17.33 9.47 -5.06
CA ASP A 87 16.42 10.27 -5.88
C ASP A 87 16.79 11.76 -5.86
N GLU A 88 17.42 12.28 -4.79
CA GLU A 88 17.91 13.67 -4.71
C GLU A 88 18.95 14.01 -5.80
N ASP A 89 19.83 13.06 -6.15
CA ASP A 89 20.77 13.17 -7.29
C ASP A 89 20.05 13.45 -8.64
N PHE A 90 18.76 13.13 -8.72
CA PHE A 90 17.90 13.33 -9.89
C PHE A 90 16.69 14.23 -9.60
N GLY A 91 16.75 15.11 -8.59
CA GLY A 91 15.62 15.87 -8.02
C GLY A 91 14.77 16.77 -8.94
N TYR A 92 15.01 16.76 -10.26
CA TYR A 92 14.10 17.29 -11.29
C TYR A 92 13.08 16.24 -11.79
N LEU A 93 13.21 14.97 -11.39
CA LEU A 93 12.35 13.85 -11.79
C LEU A 93 11.28 13.52 -10.73
N GLY A 94 10.15 14.23 -10.78
CA GLY A 94 8.92 13.81 -10.09
C GLY A 94 8.56 14.64 -8.85
N TYR A 95 8.02 13.97 -7.83
CA TYR A 95 7.47 14.58 -6.62
C TYR A 95 8.20 14.07 -5.37
N SER A 96 8.55 14.97 -4.46
CA SER A 96 9.13 14.61 -3.16
C SER A 96 8.11 13.87 -2.29
N VAL A 97 8.36 12.59 -2.00
CA VAL A 97 7.52 11.77 -1.13
C VAL A 97 8.19 11.64 0.24
N THR A 98 7.49 12.01 1.31
CA THR A 98 8.08 12.02 2.67
C THR A 98 7.81 10.75 3.48
N CYS A 99 6.90 9.87 3.03
CA CYS A 99 6.50 8.68 3.79
C CYS A 99 7.40 7.46 3.48
N PRO A 100 8.12 6.88 4.46
CA PRO A 100 9.05 5.77 4.24
C PRO A 100 8.46 4.55 3.53
N ILE A 101 7.19 4.22 3.76
CA ILE A 101 6.54 3.03 3.18
C ILE A 101 6.45 3.08 1.63
N MET A 102 6.49 4.28 1.06
CA MET A 102 6.44 4.48 -0.40
C MET A 102 7.73 4.03 -1.09
N TYR A 103 8.85 4.03 -0.37
CA TYR A 103 10.16 3.62 -0.85
C TYR A 103 10.41 2.11 -0.74
N LEU A 104 9.51 1.34 -0.11
CA LEU A 104 9.63 -0.11 -0.01
C LEU A 104 9.16 -0.81 -1.29
N THR A 105 9.81 -1.92 -1.63
CA THR A 105 9.45 -2.76 -2.79
C THR A 105 8.31 -3.73 -2.45
N SER A 106 7.66 -4.34 -3.45
CA SER A 106 6.76 -5.47 -3.21
C SER A 106 7.41 -6.62 -2.44
N GLY A 107 8.72 -6.86 -2.60
CA GLY A 107 9.43 -7.92 -1.89
C GLY A 107 9.54 -7.64 -0.39
N GLU A 108 9.93 -6.42 -0.05
CA GLU A 108 10.05 -5.94 1.34
C GLU A 108 8.68 -5.89 2.04
N LEU A 109 7.63 -5.42 1.37
CA LEU A 109 6.27 -5.40 1.91
C LEU A 109 5.75 -6.82 2.20
N ILE A 110 5.97 -7.77 1.29
CA ILE A 110 5.63 -9.18 1.51
C ILE A 110 6.49 -9.76 2.66
N GLY A 111 7.78 -9.43 2.70
CA GLY A 111 8.73 -9.86 3.73
C GLY A 111 8.33 -9.43 5.13
N ILE A 112 7.88 -8.17 5.31
CA ILE A 112 7.30 -7.67 6.56
C ILE A 112 6.11 -8.54 6.98
N ILE A 113 5.12 -8.68 6.10
CA ILE A 113 3.87 -9.41 6.36
C ILE A 113 4.14 -10.85 6.80
N ILE A 114 4.97 -11.58 6.06
CA ILE A 114 5.17 -13.03 6.26
C ILE A 114 6.26 -13.38 7.28
N SER A 115 6.92 -12.38 7.88
CA SER A 115 7.99 -12.57 8.87
C SER A 115 7.51 -13.29 10.13
N ASP A 116 8.40 -14.05 10.78
CA ASP A 116 8.10 -14.64 12.09
C ASP A 116 7.87 -13.58 13.18
N SER A 117 8.51 -12.41 13.07
CA SER A 117 8.45 -11.33 14.07
C SER A 117 7.18 -10.48 14.02
N TYR A 118 6.49 -10.39 12.87
CA TYR A 118 5.34 -9.47 12.71
C TYR A 118 4.06 -10.17 12.22
N TRP A 119 4.10 -11.45 11.84
CA TRP A 119 2.92 -12.18 11.35
C TRP A 119 1.75 -12.19 12.36
N GLU A 120 2.01 -12.14 13.66
CA GLU A 120 0.99 -12.02 14.72
C GLU A 120 0.24 -10.68 14.76
N HIS A 121 0.57 -9.73 13.88
CA HIS A 121 -0.19 -8.50 13.66
C HIS A 121 -0.90 -8.50 12.30
N PHE A 122 -0.58 -9.46 11.42
CA PHE A 122 -1.07 -9.54 10.04
C PHE A 122 -2.00 -10.72 9.79
N ASN A 123 -1.93 -11.78 10.61
CA ASN A 123 -2.73 -13.01 10.51
C ASN A 123 -4.22 -12.75 10.35
N ASP A 124 -4.79 -11.85 11.15
CA ASP A 124 -6.26 -11.65 11.20
C ASP A 124 -6.81 -10.91 9.98
N TYR A 125 -5.93 -10.31 9.17
CA TYR A 125 -6.27 -9.71 7.87
C TYR A 125 -6.28 -10.74 6.72
N PHE A 126 -5.94 -12.01 6.98
CA PHE A 126 -5.89 -13.06 5.97
C PHE A 126 -6.64 -14.32 6.40
N ASN A 127 -7.68 -14.70 5.67
CA ASN A 127 -8.49 -15.90 5.94
C ASN A 127 -7.75 -17.24 5.63
N CYS A 128 -6.41 -17.27 5.63
CA CYS A 128 -5.62 -18.48 5.39
C CYS A 128 -4.22 -18.46 6.04
N LYS A 129 -3.62 -19.65 6.16
CA LYS A 129 -2.32 -19.84 6.85
C LYS A 129 -1.18 -19.09 6.15
N ARG A 130 -0.25 -18.51 6.93
CA ARG A 130 0.95 -17.76 6.47
C ARG A 130 1.64 -18.31 5.23
N LYS A 131 1.83 -19.63 5.15
CA LYS A 131 2.46 -20.29 4.00
C LYS A 131 1.69 -20.06 2.67
N LEU A 132 0.35 -20.10 2.69
CA LEU A 132 -0.47 -19.87 1.51
C LEU A 132 -0.51 -18.38 1.12
N VAL A 133 -0.56 -17.48 2.11
CA VAL A 133 -0.39 -16.04 1.89
C VAL A 133 0.95 -15.76 1.21
N LYS A 134 2.05 -16.32 1.75
CA LYS A 134 3.38 -16.22 1.13
C LYS A 134 3.38 -16.76 -0.30
N THR A 135 2.88 -17.97 -0.55
CA THR A 135 2.85 -18.53 -1.92
C THR A 135 2.10 -17.62 -2.91
N LYS A 136 0.90 -17.15 -2.56
CA LYS A 136 0.09 -16.30 -3.47
C LYS A 136 0.73 -14.93 -3.71
N LEU A 137 1.36 -14.35 -2.69
CA LEU A 137 2.09 -13.08 -2.81
C LEU A 137 3.42 -13.25 -3.57
N ASP A 138 4.17 -14.32 -3.35
CA ASP A 138 5.37 -14.69 -4.12
C ASP A 138 5.02 -14.88 -5.61
N GLU A 139 3.91 -15.54 -5.92
CA GLU A 139 3.41 -15.72 -7.30
C GLU A 139 3.08 -14.39 -7.98
N ILE A 140 2.39 -13.47 -7.30
CA ILE A 140 2.16 -12.10 -7.80
C ILE A 140 3.49 -11.34 -7.98
N SER A 141 4.41 -11.46 -7.01
CA SER A 141 5.73 -10.79 -7.04
C SER A 141 6.60 -11.29 -8.19
N ASN A 142 6.53 -12.58 -8.54
CA ASN A 142 7.18 -13.15 -9.73
C ASN A 142 6.66 -12.52 -11.03
N VAL A 143 5.35 -12.27 -11.13
CA VAL A 143 4.75 -11.58 -12.28
C VAL A 143 5.14 -10.09 -12.31
N ARG A 144 5.20 -9.42 -11.14
CA ARG A 144 5.74 -8.04 -11.01
C ARG A 144 7.18 -7.95 -11.49
N ASN A 145 8.01 -8.90 -11.08
CA ASN A 145 9.41 -9.02 -11.49
C ASN A 145 9.57 -9.39 -12.97
N ALA A 146 8.63 -10.13 -13.55
CA ALA A 146 8.59 -10.37 -15.00
C ALA A 146 8.30 -9.08 -15.77
N LEU A 147 7.26 -8.33 -15.37
CA LEU A 147 6.90 -7.04 -15.99
C LEU A 147 8.02 -6.00 -15.89
N ALA A 148 8.62 -5.84 -14.71
CA ALA A 148 9.66 -4.83 -14.44
C ALA A 148 10.93 -5.01 -15.29
N HIS A 149 11.25 -6.25 -15.68
CA HIS A 149 12.35 -6.57 -16.60
C HIS A 149 11.89 -6.79 -18.05
N PHE A 150 10.69 -6.30 -18.41
CA PHE A 150 10.08 -6.43 -19.74
C PHE A 150 10.06 -7.86 -20.30
N ARG A 151 9.96 -8.86 -19.41
CA ARG A 151 9.94 -10.28 -19.82
C ARG A 151 8.61 -10.62 -20.52
N PRO A 152 8.58 -11.63 -21.39
CA PRO A 152 7.35 -12.08 -22.04
C PRO A 152 6.31 -12.56 -21.01
N LEU A 153 5.15 -11.90 -20.99
CA LEU A 153 3.98 -12.24 -20.20
C LEU A 153 2.86 -12.74 -21.11
N LYS A 154 2.04 -13.66 -20.60
CA LYS A 154 0.87 -14.23 -21.27
C LYS A 154 -0.44 -13.68 -20.69
N LYS A 155 -1.57 -14.13 -21.25
CA LYS A 155 -2.90 -13.79 -20.69
C LYS A 155 -3.19 -14.58 -19.41
N GLU A 156 -2.67 -15.79 -19.28
CA GLU A 156 -2.87 -16.63 -18.09
C GLU A 156 -2.21 -16.02 -16.84
N ASP A 157 -1.13 -15.24 -17.02
CA ASP A 157 -0.46 -14.52 -15.92
C ASP A 157 -1.38 -13.43 -15.31
N VAL A 158 -2.25 -12.83 -16.13
CA VAL A 158 -3.27 -11.86 -15.65
C VAL A 158 -4.30 -12.56 -14.77
N GLU A 159 -4.82 -13.70 -15.22
CA GLU A 159 -5.82 -14.46 -14.47
C GLU A 159 -5.25 -15.05 -13.18
N LEU A 160 -3.99 -15.47 -13.19
CA LEU A 160 -3.25 -15.84 -11.97
C LEU A 160 -3.16 -14.66 -10.98
N VAL A 161 -2.79 -13.46 -11.45
CA VAL A 161 -2.76 -12.27 -10.60
C VAL A 161 -4.14 -11.91 -10.07
N LYS A 162 -5.21 -11.96 -10.89
CA LYS A 162 -6.60 -11.72 -10.45
C LYS A 162 -7.05 -12.72 -9.38
N GLN A 163 -6.81 -14.02 -9.59
CA GLN A 163 -7.19 -15.08 -8.65
C GLN A 163 -6.42 -14.96 -7.34
N ASN A 164 -5.10 -14.75 -7.38
CA ASN A 164 -4.31 -14.57 -6.17
C ASN A 164 -4.65 -13.26 -5.44
N ALA A 165 -4.93 -12.17 -6.15
CA ALA A 165 -5.40 -10.93 -5.56
C ALA A 165 -6.75 -11.13 -4.87
N SER A 166 -7.75 -11.72 -5.54
CA SER A 166 -9.07 -11.96 -4.93
C SER A 166 -8.98 -12.86 -3.68
N HIS A 167 -8.18 -13.93 -3.74
CA HIS A 167 -8.01 -14.85 -2.60
C HIS A 167 -7.30 -14.25 -1.37
N ILE A 168 -6.60 -13.12 -1.51
CA ILE A 168 -5.78 -12.51 -0.45
C ILE A 168 -6.32 -11.14 -0.05
N LEU A 169 -6.66 -10.29 -1.02
CA LEU A 169 -7.05 -8.91 -0.78
C LEU A 169 -8.51 -8.74 -0.39
N ASN A 170 -9.42 -9.69 -0.64
CA ASN A 170 -10.80 -9.54 -0.17
C ASN A 170 -10.84 -9.51 1.39
N SER A 171 -10.05 -10.36 2.05
CA SER A 171 -9.89 -10.33 3.52
C SER A 171 -9.25 -9.02 4.02
N VAL A 172 -8.29 -8.49 3.26
CA VAL A 172 -7.64 -7.20 3.55
C VAL A 172 -8.62 -6.04 3.37
N GLU A 173 -9.47 -6.08 2.34
CA GLU A 173 -10.52 -5.10 2.10
C GLU A 173 -11.56 -5.13 3.22
N ASP A 174 -12.03 -6.29 3.65
CA ASP A 174 -12.93 -6.41 4.81
C ASP A 174 -12.28 -5.84 6.10
N GLY A 175 -11.02 -6.18 6.37
CA GLY A 175 -10.27 -5.67 7.53
C GLY A 175 -10.07 -4.15 7.50
N LEU A 176 -9.59 -3.61 6.38
CA LEU A 176 -9.44 -2.17 6.17
C LEU A 176 -10.79 -1.45 6.22
N MET A 177 -11.83 -2.02 5.62
CA MET A 177 -13.18 -1.46 5.68
C MET A 177 -13.74 -1.50 7.09
N ASN A 178 -13.38 -2.44 7.97
CA ASN A 178 -13.77 -2.39 9.38
C ASN A 178 -13.05 -1.28 10.16
N ILE A 179 -11.82 -0.93 9.77
CA ILE A 179 -11.08 0.23 10.31
C ILE A 179 -11.69 1.56 9.82
N PHE A 180 -12.20 1.61 8.58
CA PHE A 180 -12.80 2.81 7.98
C PHE A 180 -14.32 2.96 8.23
N LYS A 181 -15.07 1.88 8.45
CA LYS A 181 -16.50 1.87 8.84
C LYS A 181 -16.66 2.26 10.32
N ILE A 182 -16.23 3.46 10.67
CA ILE A 182 -16.40 4.02 12.01
C ILE A 182 -17.84 4.55 12.17
N ASN A 183 -18.79 3.61 12.32
CA ASN A 183 -20.20 3.89 12.52
C ASN A 183 -20.59 3.84 14.00
N ASP A 184 -21.34 4.86 14.40
CA ASP A 184 -22.00 5.11 15.69
C ASP A 184 -21.16 5.15 16.97
N ILE A 185 -21.06 6.38 17.49
CA ILE A 185 -21.44 6.80 18.85
C ILE A 185 -21.19 5.76 19.96
N VAL A 186 -20.22 6.05 20.82
CA VAL A 186 -20.12 5.42 22.16
C VAL A 186 -21.45 5.67 22.90
N PRO A 187 -22.06 4.65 23.53
CA PRO A 187 -23.30 4.83 24.29
C PRO A 187 -23.14 5.95 25.33
N THR A 188 -23.90 7.04 25.18
CA THR A 188 -23.77 8.26 26.01
C THR A 188 -24.29 8.08 27.45
N ASN A 189 -24.59 6.84 27.81
CA ASN A 189 -25.02 6.34 29.11
C ASN A 189 -24.01 5.33 29.70
N THR A 190 -22.76 5.34 29.23
CA THR A 190 -21.64 4.58 29.82
C THR A 190 -21.23 5.19 31.17
N GLU A 191 -21.32 4.39 32.24
CA GLU A 191 -20.94 4.78 33.62
C GLU A 191 -19.41 4.70 33.88
N GLU A 192 -18.59 4.47 32.87
CA GLU A 192 -17.14 4.31 33.04
C GLU A 192 -16.42 5.63 33.35
N GLU A 193 -15.48 5.57 34.28
CA GLU A 193 -14.78 6.72 34.87
C GLU A 193 -14.07 7.61 33.83
N TRP A 194 -13.52 7.02 32.77
CA TRP A 194 -12.88 7.77 31.67
C TRP A 194 -13.90 8.58 30.86
N TYR A 195 -15.12 8.05 30.64
CA TYR A 195 -16.17 8.74 29.90
C TYR A 195 -16.68 9.93 30.72
N SER A 196 -17.00 9.71 32.00
CA SER A 196 -17.39 10.78 32.92
C SER A 196 -16.31 11.86 33.04
N SER A 197 -15.03 11.47 33.12
CA SER A 197 -13.90 12.41 33.19
C SER A 197 -13.75 13.27 31.94
N LEU A 198 -13.99 12.71 30.75
CA LEU A 198 -13.94 13.46 29.50
C LEU A 198 -15.20 14.32 29.29
N ASN A 199 -16.39 13.83 29.61
CA ASN A 199 -17.64 14.60 29.44
C ASN A 199 -17.65 15.89 30.29
N ASN A 200 -16.89 15.92 31.40
CA ASN A 200 -16.68 17.13 32.22
C ASN A 200 -15.80 18.21 31.54
N LEU A 201 -15.16 17.92 30.41
CA LEU A 201 -14.38 18.89 29.61
C LEU A 201 -15.24 19.58 28.53
N GLU A 202 -16.44 19.07 28.27
CA GLU A 202 -17.37 19.61 27.27
C GLU A 202 -17.86 21.00 27.69
N SER A 203 -17.74 21.98 26.79
CA SER A 203 -18.02 23.40 27.09
C SER A 203 -18.21 24.22 25.82
N GLU A 204 -18.64 25.49 25.95
CA GLU A 204 -18.81 26.42 24.82
C GLU A 204 -17.53 26.65 23.97
N TYR A 205 -16.36 26.25 24.48
CA TYR A 205 -15.08 26.29 23.75
C TYR A 205 -14.49 24.91 23.43
N CYS A 206 -15.10 23.80 23.87
CA CYS A 206 -14.57 22.45 23.70
C CYS A 206 -15.69 21.45 23.43
N ASP A 207 -15.81 21.05 22.17
CA ASP A 207 -16.74 20.04 21.66
C ASP A 207 -16.04 18.66 21.60
N LEU A 208 -16.76 17.60 21.96
CA LEU A 208 -16.23 16.24 22.10
C LEU A 208 -17.08 15.25 21.30
N SER A 209 -16.47 14.54 20.36
CA SER A 209 -17.15 13.47 19.62
C SER A 209 -16.43 12.13 19.78
N PHE A 210 -17.18 11.15 20.28
CA PHE A 210 -16.71 9.79 20.55
C PHE A 210 -17.15 8.82 19.45
N LYS A 211 -16.27 7.90 19.06
CA LYS A 211 -16.55 6.85 18.09
C LYS A 211 -15.92 5.53 18.53
N GLN A 212 -16.64 4.41 18.43
CA GLN A 212 -16.14 3.09 18.80
C GLN A 212 -15.77 2.25 17.56
N SER A 213 -14.93 1.24 17.73
CA SER A 213 -14.68 0.22 16.71
C SER A 213 -15.86 -0.76 16.58
N PRO A 214 -16.10 -1.38 15.41
CA PRO A 214 -17.17 -2.38 15.25
C PRO A 214 -17.05 -3.60 16.18
N ASN A 215 -15.84 -3.93 16.63
CA ASN A 215 -15.55 -5.01 17.58
C ASN A 215 -15.43 -4.55 19.05
N LYS A 216 -15.63 -3.25 19.33
CA LYS A 216 -15.53 -2.60 20.65
C LYS A 216 -14.16 -2.55 21.34
N GLU A 217 -13.10 -3.06 20.71
CA GLU A 217 -11.74 -3.09 21.26
C GLU A 217 -11.09 -1.70 21.42
N TRP A 218 -11.49 -0.69 20.63
CA TRP A 218 -10.93 0.66 20.75
C TRP A 218 -11.99 1.76 20.59
N ILE A 219 -11.66 2.93 21.15
CA ILE A 219 -12.48 4.15 21.10
C ILE A 219 -11.60 5.30 20.59
N LYS A 220 -12.13 6.05 19.61
CA LYS A 220 -11.54 7.27 19.07
C LYS A 220 -12.30 8.47 19.61
N ILE A 221 -11.58 9.30 20.36
CA ILE A 221 -12.04 10.61 20.85
C ILE A 221 -11.56 11.68 19.86
N ASN A 222 -12.42 12.58 19.43
CA ASN A 222 -12.04 13.78 18.69
C ASN A 222 -12.39 15.00 19.55
N ILE A 223 -11.39 15.85 19.83
CA ILE A 223 -11.53 17.06 20.65
C ILE A 223 -11.48 18.26 19.71
N ASN A 224 -12.53 19.08 19.73
CA ASN A 224 -12.70 20.25 18.87
C ASN A 224 -12.66 21.53 19.71
N TYR A 225 -11.48 22.14 19.81
CA TYR A 225 -11.26 23.31 20.66
C TYR A 225 -11.42 24.64 19.90
N CYS A 226 -12.52 25.33 20.17
CA CYS A 226 -12.88 26.64 19.61
C CYS A 226 -12.25 27.78 20.43
N CYS A 227 -10.97 28.08 20.21
CA CYS A 227 -10.27 29.15 20.93
C CYS A 227 -10.96 30.53 20.78
N PRO A 228 -11.50 31.14 21.86
CA PRO A 228 -12.30 32.37 21.77
C PRO A 228 -11.51 33.57 21.26
N ILE A 229 -10.22 33.67 21.60
CA ILE A 229 -9.33 34.76 21.17
C ILE A 229 -9.14 34.74 19.64
N ILE A 230 -9.14 33.56 19.02
CA ILE A 230 -8.98 33.39 17.57
C ILE A 230 -10.31 33.63 16.84
N ASN A 231 -11.43 33.12 17.37
CA ASN A 231 -12.75 33.36 16.78
C ASN A 231 -13.13 34.86 16.81
N ASN A 232 -12.88 35.57 17.92
CA ASN A 232 -13.14 37.01 17.99
C ASN A 232 -12.38 37.81 16.93
N LYS A 233 -11.15 37.41 16.56
CA LYS A 233 -10.38 38.10 15.50
C LYS A 233 -11.01 37.97 14.10
N LYS A 234 -11.79 36.92 13.80
CA LYS A 234 -12.53 36.85 12.53
C LYS A 234 -13.64 37.92 12.47
N ASN A 235 -14.34 38.16 13.58
CA ASN A 235 -15.42 39.14 13.66
C ASN A 235 -14.91 40.60 13.59
N PHE A 236 -13.64 40.85 13.91
CA PHE A 236 -13.01 42.18 13.82
C PHE A 236 -12.46 42.55 12.43
N ILE A 237 -12.52 41.65 11.44
CA ILE A 237 -12.04 41.89 10.06
C ILE A 237 -13.23 41.85 9.07
N GLY A 238 -14.47 41.85 9.59
CA GLY A 238 -15.72 41.65 8.84
C GLY A 238 -16.69 42.83 8.82
N ASN A 239 -16.20 44.07 9.01
CA ASN A 239 -16.93 45.33 8.85
C ASN A 239 -16.09 46.33 8.05
#